data_AF-A0A3Q9BQ79-F1
#
_entry.id   AF-A0A3Q9BQ79-F1
#
_cell.length_a   1.000
_cell.length_b   1.000
_cell.length_c   1.000
_cell.angle_alpha   90.00
_cell.angle_beta   90.00
_cell.angle_gamma   90.00
#
_symmetry.space_group_name_H-M   'P 1'
#
loop_
_entity.id
_entity.type
_entity.pdbx_description
1 polymer ?
#
loop_
_entity_poly.entity_id
_entity_poly.type
_entity_poly.pdbx_seq_one_letter_code
_entity_poly.pdbx_strand_id
1 'polypeptide(L)'
;MKNSKLISIILMAALSSILMTANASQITQAEYDAASNLVNFNTIGDGTLVSTQYTANGVTFSGQIVGQTSGDGVFSSTSANTYYAPNRTDTWGAKFSSTVSSVGFYAEYWQQDVITLGVYNNNVLLGTYNFNKPNDDIYSTYMIGVTDSNAFDEIRFSISGSSNHFFNMDNFKFQTATQQNVPEPTSIAMFGLGLVALAYLRRKSA
;
A
#
# COMPACT_ATOMS: atom_id res chain seq x y z
N MET A 1 -55.61 8.57 13.58
CA MET A 1 -54.98 7.55 12.71
C MET A 1 -54.02 8.09 11.63
N LYS A 2 -53.66 9.39 11.56
CA LYS A 2 -52.77 9.91 10.49
C LYS A 2 -51.26 9.94 10.82
N ASN A 3 -50.83 9.61 12.03
CA ASN A 3 -49.45 9.88 12.49
C ASN A 3 -48.44 8.72 12.33
N SER A 4 -48.88 7.49 11.97
CA SER A 4 -47.96 6.35 11.90
C SER A 4 -47.09 6.32 10.64
N LYS A 5 -47.51 6.96 9.55
CA LYS A 5 -46.75 6.95 8.28
C LYS A 5 -45.50 7.84 8.28
N LEU A 6 -45.44 8.86 9.15
CA LEU A 6 -44.30 9.77 9.22
C LEU A 6 -43.09 9.16 9.96
N ILE A 7 -43.33 8.27 10.92
CA ILE A 7 -42.28 7.64 11.74
C ILE A 7 -41.49 6.59 10.94
N SER A 8 -42.15 5.86 10.03
CA SER A 8 -41.49 4.86 9.17
C SER A 8 -40.52 5.48 8.14
N ILE A 9 -40.76 6.70 7.68
CA ILE A 9 -39.90 7.37 6.69
C ILE A 9 -38.58 7.84 7.32
N ILE A 10 -38.61 8.28 8.58
CA ILE A 10 -37.41 8.72 9.31
C ILE A 10 -36.51 7.53 9.67
N LEU A 11 -37.09 6.35 9.96
CA LEU A 11 -36.31 5.15 10.27
C LEU A 11 -35.61 4.54 9.03
N MET A 12 -36.22 4.64 7.83
CA MET A 12 -35.60 4.14 6.59
C MET A 12 -34.47 5.02 6.08
N ALA A 13 -34.48 6.33 6.35
CA ALA A 13 -33.40 7.24 5.93
C ALA A 13 -32.11 7.09 6.76
N ALA A 14 -32.19 6.53 7.98
CA ALA A 14 -31.02 6.32 8.85
C ALA A 14 -30.24 5.03 8.53
N LEU A 15 -30.83 4.08 7.81
CA LEU A 15 -30.21 2.78 7.52
C LEU A 15 -29.31 2.77 6.27
N SER A 16 -29.26 3.87 5.52
CA SER A 16 -28.42 4.02 4.33
C SER A 16 -26.99 4.48 4.67
N SER A 17 -26.49 4.15 5.86
CA SER A 17 -25.15 4.55 6.33
C SER A 17 -24.06 3.79 5.55
N ILE A 18 -23.75 4.34 4.38
CA ILE A 18 -22.44 4.49 3.75
C ILE A 18 -21.49 3.30 4.00
N LEU A 19 -21.59 2.29 3.14
CA LEU A 19 -20.48 1.38 2.90
C LEU A 19 -19.39 2.17 2.17
N MET A 20 -18.47 2.79 2.91
CA MET A 20 -17.22 3.28 2.31
C MET A 20 -16.37 2.06 1.99
N THR A 21 -16.44 1.59 0.75
CA THR A 21 -15.45 0.65 0.24
C THR A 21 -14.15 1.42 0.07
N ALA A 22 -13.22 1.21 0.98
CA ALA A 22 -11.86 1.64 0.76
C ALA A 22 -11.28 0.85 -0.42
N ASN A 23 -10.76 1.57 -1.39
CA ASN A 23 -10.20 1.00 -2.60
C ASN A 23 -8.73 1.38 -2.65
N ALA A 24 -7.89 0.37 -2.74
CA ALA A 24 -6.48 0.54 -2.96
C ALA A 24 -6.19 0.35 -4.45
N SER A 25 -5.29 1.16 -4.99
CA SER A 25 -5.02 1.24 -6.42
C SER A 25 -3.52 1.21 -6.71
N GLN A 26 -3.19 0.85 -7.95
CA GLN A 26 -1.85 1.10 -8.48
C GLN A 26 -1.60 2.61 -8.56
N ILE A 27 -0.33 3.02 -8.50
CA ILE A 27 0.09 4.41 -8.58
C ILE A 27 1.15 4.61 -9.65
N THR A 28 1.25 5.85 -10.12
CA THR A 28 2.29 6.33 -11.01
C THR A 28 3.36 7.11 -10.25
N GLN A 29 4.53 7.27 -10.86
CA GLN A 29 5.62 8.06 -10.28
C GLN A 29 5.20 9.50 -9.90
N ALA A 30 4.34 10.13 -10.70
CA ALA A 30 3.93 11.52 -10.51
C ALA A 30 3.17 11.76 -9.18
N GLU A 31 2.62 10.70 -8.58
CA GLU A 31 1.85 10.77 -7.33
C GLU A 31 2.73 10.72 -6.06
N TYR A 32 4.06 10.60 -6.21
CA TYR A 32 4.92 10.03 -5.15
C TYR A 32 5.92 10.97 -4.45
N ASP A 33 6.29 12.10 -5.07
CA ASP A 33 7.68 12.57 -4.93
C ASP A 33 7.99 13.64 -3.85
N ALA A 34 7.03 14.15 -3.06
CA ALA A 34 7.35 15.23 -2.10
C ALA A 34 7.49 14.81 -0.63
N ALA A 35 6.87 13.70 -0.20
CA ALA A 35 6.78 13.32 1.22
C ALA A 35 7.19 11.86 1.51
N SER A 36 7.84 11.20 0.54
CA SER A 36 8.24 9.80 0.68
C SER A 36 9.61 9.65 1.35
N ASN A 37 9.73 8.62 2.18
CA ASN A 37 11.01 8.12 2.65
C ASN A 37 11.66 7.33 1.52
N LEU A 38 12.92 7.60 1.22
CA LEU A 38 13.71 6.87 0.22
C LEU A 38 14.70 5.92 0.90
N VAL A 39 14.68 4.68 0.44
CA VAL A 39 15.70 3.66 0.68
C VAL A 39 16.43 3.41 -0.63
N ASN A 40 17.71 3.76 -0.65
CA ASN A 40 18.63 3.35 -1.72
C ASN A 40 19.50 2.18 -1.23
N PHE A 41 19.90 1.30 -2.15
CA PHE A 41 20.65 0.10 -1.81
C PHE A 41 22.18 0.27 -1.87
N ASN A 42 22.64 1.53 -2.04
CA ASN A 42 24.05 1.91 -2.25
C ASN A 42 25.04 1.47 -1.17
N THR A 43 24.56 1.17 0.04
CA THR A 43 25.40 0.76 1.18
C THR A 43 25.46 -0.75 1.38
N ILE A 44 24.69 -1.53 0.62
CA ILE A 44 24.66 -2.98 0.73
C ILE A 44 25.78 -3.58 -0.13
N GLY A 45 26.57 -4.49 0.46
CA GLY A 45 27.59 -5.22 -0.28
C GLY A 45 26.97 -6.26 -1.23
N ASP A 46 27.74 -6.65 -2.25
CA ASP A 46 27.32 -7.70 -3.19
C ASP A 46 26.96 -9.00 -2.48
N GLY A 47 25.84 -9.61 -2.84
CA GLY A 47 25.33 -10.85 -2.23
C GLY A 47 24.92 -10.72 -0.76
N THR A 48 25.02 -9.53 -0.17
CA THR A 48 24.63 -9.30 1.24
C THR A 48 23.11 -9.27 1.35
N LEU A 49 22.56 -10.10 2.23
CA LEU A 49 21.12 -10.16 2.48
C LEU A 49 20.59 -8.80 2.96
N VAL A 50 19.56 -8.29 2.26
CA VAL A 50 18.82 -7.10 2.69
C VAL A 50 17.79 -7.53 3.73
N SER A 51 17.95 -7.03 4.95
CA SER A 51 17.11 -7.35 6.10
C SER A 51 16.90 -6.12 6.99
N THR A 52 17.70 -5.95 8.05
CA THR A 52 17.52 -4.92 9.09
C THR A 52 18.34 -3.65 8.86
N GLN A 53 19.05 -3.53 7.74
CA GLN A 53 19.92 -2.39 7.46
C GLN A 53 19.15 -1.06 7.39
N TYR A 54 17.86 -1.10 7.06
CA TYR A 54 17.00 0.07 6.88
C TYR A 54 15.96 0.28 7.99
N THR A 55 16.11 -0.41 9.13
CA THR A 55 15.17 -0.27 10.26
C THR A 55 15.11 1.19 10.76
N ALA A 56 16.22 1.92 10.70
CA ALA A 56 16.26 3.35 11.05
C ALA A 56 15.46 4.24 10.07
N ASN A 57 15.27 3.80 8.83
CA ASN A 57 14.39 4.45 7.85
C ASN A 57 12.92 4.09 8.06
N GLY A 58 12.61 3.09 8.89
CA GLY A 58 11.25 2.63 9.18
C GLY A 58 10.79 1.43 8.34
N VAL A 59 11.71 0.68 7.72
CA VAL A 59 11.38 -0.53 6.96
C VAL A 59 12.37 -1.66 7.27
N THR A 60 11.87 -2.88 7.35
CA THR A 60 12.67 -4.11 7.45
C THR A 60 12.29 -5.04 6.32
N PHE A 61 13.29 -5.63 5.66
CA PHE A 61 13.09 -6.57 4.57
C PHE A 61 13.21 -8.02 5.06
N SER A 62 12.56 -8.93 4.34
CA SER A 62 12.57 -10.37 4.59
C SER A 62 12.55 -11.14 3.28
N GLY A 63 12.85 -12.45 3.36
CA GLY A 63 12.93 -13.30 2.17
C GLY A 63 14.32 -13.29 1.56
N GLN A 64 14.38 -13.32 0.23
CA GLN A 64 15.57 -13.75 -0.51
C GLN A 64 16.19 -12.66 -1.40
N ILE A 65 16.12 -11.41 -0.90
CA ILE A 65 16.64 -10.19 -1.51
C ILE A 65 18.06 -9.86 -1.02
N VAL A 66 18.99 -9.62 -1.93
CA VAL A 66 20.39 -9.30 -1.64
C VAL A 66 20.85 -8.05 -2.38
N GLY A 67 21.92 -7.40 -1.94
CA GLY A 67 22.56 -6.34 -2.72
C GLY A 67 23.23 -6.89 -3.98
N GLN A 68 23.16 -6.15 -5.07
CA GLN A 68 23.90 -6.39 -6.31
C GLN A 68 24.68 -5.12 -6.66
N THR A 69 26.00 -5.20 -6.63
CA THR A 69 26.91 -4.06 -6.85
C THR A 69 27.40 -3.98 -8.29
N SER A 70 27.52 -5.12 -8.96
CA SER A 70 27.75 -5.19 -10.40
C SER A 70 26.40 -5.16 -11.11
N GLY A 71 25.87 -3.96 -11.35
CA GLY A 71 24.65 -3.79 -12.12
C GLY A 71 24.75 -4.52 -13.48
N ASP A 72 23.62 -5.05 -13.94
CA ASP A 72 23.36 -5.51 -15.31
C ASP A 72 23.45 -4.38 -16.36
N GLY A 73 23.69 -3.14 -15.93
CA GLY A 73 23.74 -1.94 -16.75
C GLY A 73 22.45 -1.11 -16.70
N VAL A 74 21.41 -1.59 -16.00
CA VAL A 74 20.12 -0.90 -15.88
C VAL A 74 20.09 0.06 -14.71
N PHE A 75 20.55 -0.39 -13.54
CA PHE A 75 20.79 0.49 -12.39
C PHE A 75 22.25 0.95 -12.39
N SER A 76 22.48 2.26 -12.28
CA SER A 76 23.82 2.86 -12.26
C SER A 76 24.53 2.73 -10.91
N SER A 77 23.85 2.16 -9.93
CA SER A 77 24.28 1.99 -8.55
C SER A 77 23.92 0.61 -8.01
N THR A 78 24.32 0.31 -6.76
CA THR A 78 23.92 -0.91 -6.09
C THR A 78 22.40 -0.97 -6.00
N SER A 79 21.82 -2.05 -6.48
CA SER A 79 20.40 -2.35 -6.44
C SER A 79 20.14 -3.54 -5.52
N ALA A 80 18.87 -3.82 -5.24
CA ALA A 80 18.48 -5.02 -4.51
C ALA A 80 17.87 -6.05 -5.48
N ASN A 81 18.45 -7.24 -5.50
CA ASN A 81 18.10 -8.30 -6.44
C ASN A 81 17.68 -9.57 -5.69
N THR A 82 16.73 -10.31 -6.26
CA THR A 82 16.55 -11.73 -5.93
C THR A 82 17.65 -12.56 -6.59
N TYR A 83 18.72 -12.89 -5.84
CA TYR A 83 19.82 -13.78 -6.25
C TYR A 83 19.42 -14.87 -7.26
N TYR A 84 20.12 -14.93 -8.39
CA TYR A 84 19.90 -15.89 -9.46
C TYR A 84 20.23 -17.32 -8.96
N ALA A 85 19.20 -18.10 -8.60
CA ALA A 85 19.35 -19.52 -8.31
C ALA A 85 18.16 -20.32 -8.83
N PRO A 86 18.39 -21.43 -9.56
CA PRO A 86 17.29 -22.30 -10.00
C PRO A 86 16.61 -22.93 -8.77
N ASN A 87 15.27 -22.86 -8.71
CA ASN A 87 14.38 -23.39 -7.66
C ASN A 87 14.11 -22.49 -6.43
N ARG A 88 13.99 -21.18 -6.61
CA ARG A 88 13.61 -20.26 -5.53
C ARG A 88 12.10 -20.10 -5.38
N THR A 89 11.69 -19.78 -4.16
CA THR A 89 10.43 -19.08 -3.91
C THR A 89 10.76 -17.61 -4.03
N ASP A 90 10.54 -17.01 -5.21
CA ASP A 90 10.90 -15.61 -5.51
C ASP A 90 9.96 -14.63 -4.80
N THR A 91 10.01 -14.70 -3.48
CA THR A 91 9.16 -13.96 -2.54
C THR A 91 10.04 -13.20 -1.57
N TRP A 92 9.70 -11.95 -1.36
CA TRP A 92 10.27 -11.11 -0.31
C TRP A 92 9.17 -10.25 0.30
N GLY A 93 9.42 -9.70 1.48
CA GLY A 93 8.48 -8.81 2.15
C GLY A 93 9.18 -7.57 2.68
N ALA A 94 8.48 -6.45 2.68
CA ALA A 94 8.89 -5.23 3.36
C ALA A 94 7.86 -4.90 4.44
N LYS A 95 8.30 -4.87 5.69
CA LYS A 95 7.49 -4.53 6.86
C LYS A 95 7.87 -3.14 7.37
N PHE A 96 6.87 -2.28 7.52
CA PHE A 96 7.05 -0.90 7.96
C PHE A 96 6.91 -0.78 9.47
N SER A 97 7.64 0.17 10.08
CA SER A 97 7.55 0.45 11.52
C SER A 97 6.27 1.18 11.92
N SER A 98 5.58 1.76 10.95
CA SER A 98 4.30 2.45 11.05
C SER A 98 3.50 2.19 9.78
N THR A 99 2.17 2.31 9.84
CA THR A 99 1.35 2.18 8.64
C THR A 99 1.71 3.23 7.59
N VAL A 100 1.81 2.82 6.33
CA VAL A 100 2.09 3.64 5.16
C VAL A 100 0.85 3.74 4.28
N SER A 101 0.69 4.85 3.56
CA SER A 101 -0.39 5.02 2.57
C SER A 101 0.04 4.59 1.18
N SER A 102 1.34 4.55 0.90
CA SER A 102 1.86 4.16 -0.41
C SER A 102 3.27 3.56 -0.30
N VAL A 103 3.58 2.66 -1.24
CA VAL A 103 4.91 2.07 -1.46
C VAL A 103 5.17 1.95 -2.96
N GLY A 104 6.41 2.17 -3.39
CA GLY A 104 6.81 1.96 -4.77
C GLY A 104 8.32 1.91 -4.96
N PHE A 105 8.76 1.34 -6.07
CA PHE A 105 10.16 1.18 -6.45
C PHE A 105 10.28 1.04 -7.97
N TYR A 106 11.47 1.28 -8.51
CA TYR A 106 11.77 0.87 -9.88
C TYR A 106 12.20 -0.57 -9.89
N ALA A 107 11.68 -1.34 -10.83
CA ALA A 107 11.98 -2.74 -11.00
C ALA A 107 12.44 -3.05 -12.42
N GLU A 108 13.38 -3.97 -12.53
CA GLU A 108 13.76 -4.66 -13.76
C GLU A 108 13.38 -6.13 -13.61
N TYR A 109 12.65 -6.65 -14.59
CA TYR A 109 12.17 -8.03 -14.64
C TYR A 109 11.81 -8.41 -16.09
N TRP A 110 11.61 -9.70 -16.36
CA TRP A 110 11.24 -10.22 -17.69
C TRP A 110 9.79 -9.93 -18.03
N GLN A 111 9.48 -9.65 -19.31
CA GLN A 111 8.10 -9.36 -19.69
C GLN A 111 7.16 -10.57 -19.64
N GLN A 112 7.70 -11.79 -19.66
CA GLN A 112 6.91 -13.02 -19.48
C GLN A 112 6.59 -13.29 -18.01
N ASP A 113 7.15 -12.51 -17.08
CA ASP A 113 6.89 -12.63 -15.67
C ASP A 113 5.90 -11.55 -15.19
N VAL A 114 5.10 -11.93 -14.21
CA VAL A 114 4.09 -11.11 -13.54
C VAL A 114 4.54 -10.90 -12.11
N ILE A 115 4.75 -9.65 -11.75
CA ILE A 115 4.99 -9.27 -10.36
C ILE A 115 3.65 -9.12 -9.65
N THR A 116 3.52 -9.78 -8.51
CA THR A 116 2.36 -9.71 -7.64
C THR A 116 2.76 -9.09 -6.31
N LEU A 117 2.15 -7.95 -5.97
CA LEU A 117 2.25 -7.33 -4.66
C LEU A 117 0.98 -7.55 -3.86
N GLY A 118 1.08 -8.29 -2.76
CA GLY A 118 0.05 -8.35 -1.72
C GLY A 118 0.28 -7.25 -0.69
N VAL A 119 -0.76 -6.51 -0.34
CA VAL A 119 -0.75 -5.42 0.65
C VAL A 119 -1.43 -5.90 1.93
N TYR A 120 -0.77 -5.75 3.06
CA TYR A 120 -1.22 -6.30 4.34
C TYR A 120 -1.24 -5.24 5.45
N ASN A 121 -2.20 -5.36 6.35
CA ASN A 121 -2.25 -4.61 7.60
C ASN A 121 -2.45 -5.60 8.75
N ASN A 122 -1.48 -5.70 9.67
CA ASN A 122 -1.51 -6.66 10.78
C ASN A 122 -1.75 -8.12 10.30
N ASN A 123 -1.06 -8.54 9.23
CA ASN A 123 -1.22 -9.82 8.54
C ASN A 123 -2.56 -10.05 7.83
N VAL A 124 -3.47 -9.07 7.77
CA VAL A 124 -4.71 -9.17 6.97
C VAL A 124 -4.45 -8.64 5.57
N LEU A 125 -4.74 -9.44 4.54
CA LEU A 125 -4.62 -9.04 3.14
C LEU A 125 -5.69 -7.97 2.81
N LEU A 126 -5.26 -6.78 2.43
CA LEU A 126 -6.12 -5.69 1.97
C LEU A 126 -6.36 -5.76 0.46
N GLY A 127 -5.34 -6.12 -0.31
CA GLY A 127 -5.39 -6.13 -1.76
C GLY A 127 -4.22 -6.87 -2.41
N THR A 128 -4.40 -7.24 -3.67
CA THR A 128 -3.36 -7.88 -4.50
C THR A 128 -3.27 -7.16 -5.84
N TYR A 129 -2.06 -6.83 -6.26
CA TYR A 129 -1.77 -6.02 -7.44
C TYR A 129 -0.82 -6.76 -8.36
N ASN A 130 -1.22 -6.92 -9.61
CA ASN A 130 -0.41 -7.58 -10.63
C ASN A 130 0.18 -6.52 -11.58
N PHE A 131 1.49 -6.58 -11.79
CA PHE A 131 2.24 -5.71 -12.67
C PHE A 131 2.81 -6.55 -13.80
N ASN A 132 2.41 -6.19 -15.02
CA ASN A 132 2.92 -6.78 -16.26
C ASN A 132 3.81 -5.73 -16.93
N LYS A 133 4.95 -6.16 -17.47
CA LYS A 133 5.83 -5.27 -18.23
C LYS A 133 5.25 -5.06 -19.64
N PRO A 134 5.06 -3.82 -20.10
CA PRO A 134 4.41 -3.56 -21.39
C PRO A 134 5.34 -3.72 -22.60
N ASN A 135 6.66 -3.78 -22.43
CA ASN A 135 7.65 -3.80 -23.50
C ASN A 135 8.59 -5.03 -23.41
N ASP A 136 9.19 -5.39 -24.56
CA ASP A 136 10.14 -6.52 -24.66
C ASP A 136 11.59 -6.13 -24.29
N ASP A 137 11.80 -4.94 -23.74
CA ASP A 137 13.14 -4.48 -23.37
C ASP A 137 13.46 -4.88 -21.93
N ILE A 138 14.23 -5.94 -21.80
CA ILE A 138 14.68 -6.47 -20.50
C ILE A 138 15.47 -5.41 -19.72
N TYR A 139 16.19 -4.52 -20.40
CA TYR A 139 17.04 -3.50 -19.79
C TYR A 139 16.29 -2.22 -19.38
N SER A 140 14.96 -2.20 -19.54
CA SER A 140 14.15 -1.08 -19.09
C SER A 140 13.65 -1.29 -17.65
N THR A 141 13.72 -0.22 -16.85
CA THR A 141 13.07 -0.18 -15.54
C THR A 141 11.60 0.19 -15.68
N TYR A 142 10.78 -0.38 -14.81
CA TYR A 142 9.36 -0.07 -14.70
C TYR A 142 9.04 0.28 -13.26
N MET A 143 8.25 1.34 -13.06
CA MET A 143 7.80 1.72 -11.72
C MET A 143 6.70 0.77 -11.26
N ILE A 144 6.89 0.16 -10.10
CA ILE A 144 5.91 -0.67 -9.42
C ILE A 144 5.52 0.06 -8.15
N GLY A 145 4.22 0.21 -7.90
CA GLY A 145 3.76 0.84 -6.68
C GLY A 145 2.27 0.71 -6.45
N VAL A 146 1.89 0.86 -5.19
CA VAL A 146 0.51 0.79 -4.71
C VAL A 146 0.24 1.92 -3.72
N THR A 147 -1.01 2.41 -3.70
CA THR A 147 -1.54 3.31 -2.68
C THR A 147 -2.83 2.73 -2.11
N ASP A 148 -3.05 2.91 -0.82
CA ASP A 148 -4.22 2.41 -0.09
C ASP A 148 -4.71 3.47 0.90
N SER A 149 -6.01 3.74 0.88
CA SER A 149 -6.65 4.66 1.83
C SER A 149 -6.72 4.10 3.25
N ASN A 150 -6.71 2.78 3.45
CA ASN A 150 -6.76 2.13 4.76
C ASN A 150 -5.42 2.11 5.49
N ALA A 151 -4.35 2.52 4.81
CA ALA A 151 -2.98 2.32 5.23
C ALA A 151 -2.62 0.83 5.49
N PHE A 152 -1.35 0.50 5.30
CA PHE A 152 -0.85 -0.88 5.41
C PHE A 152 0.50 -0.88 6.11
N ASP A 153 0.88 -2.00 6.72
CA ASP A 153 2.15 -2.15 7.45
C ASP A 153 3.10 -3.15 6.80
N GLU A 154 2.67 -3.82 5.73
CA GLU A 154 3.48 -4.80 5.04
C GLU A 154 3.10 -4.91 3.55
N ILE A 155 4.12 -5.09 2.70
CA ILE A 155 3.92 -5.68 1.38
C ILE A 155 4.63 -7.03 1.27
N ARG A 156 4.02 -7.93 0.51
CA ARG A 156 4.62 -9.21 0.11
C ARG A 156 4.70 -9.27 -1.40
N PHE A 157 5.91 -9.43 -1.88
CA PHE A 157 6.22 -9.61 -3.28
C PHE A 157 6.23 -11.10 -3.62
N SER A 158 5.75 -11.40 -4.82
CA SER A 158 6.02 -12.65 -5.52
C SER A 158 6.13 -12.37 -7.01
N ILE A 159 6.89 -13.20 -7.71
CA ILE A 159 6.96 -13.20 -9.18
C ILE A 159 6.56 -14.59 -9.68
N SER A 160 5.86 -14.61 -10.81
CA SER A 160 5.40 -15.83 -11.45
C SER A 160 5.49 -15.67 -12.97
N GLY A 161 5.62 -16.75 -13.71
CA GLY A 161 5.79 -16.66 -15.17
C GLY A 161 6.61 -17.82 -15.70
N SER A 162 6.91 -17.79 -17.00
CA SER A 162 7.69 -18.84 -17.67
C SER A 162 9.16 -18.50 -17.84
N SER A 163 9.60 -17.31 -17.41
CA SER A 163 11.01 -16.91 -17.50
C SER A 163 11.80 -17.42 -16.28
N ASN A 164 12.97 -16.85 -16.04
CA ASN A 164 13.85 -17.20 -14.94
C ASN A 164 13.54 -16.46 -13.63
N HIS A 165 12.42 -15.71 -13.56
CA HIS A 165 11.96 -14.98 -12.38
C HIS A 165 12.97 -13.94 -11.87
N PHE A 166 13.84 -13.43 -12.75
CA PHE A 166 14.75 -12.35 -12.44
C PHE A 166 13.97 -11.11 -12.00
N PHE A 167 14.41 -10.55 -10.88
CA PHE A 167 13.89 -9.30 -10.34
C PHE A 167 15.03 -8.50 -9.71
N ASN A 168 15.15 -7.26 -10.14
CA ASN A 168 16.07 -6.28 -9.57
C ASN A 168 15.29 -5.01 -9.26
N MET A 169 15.58 -4.33 -8.14
CA MET A 169 14.90 -3.10 -7.76
C MET A 169 15.82 -2.05 -7.16
N ASP A 170 15.43 -0.79 -7.34
CA ASP A 170 16.09 0.34 -6.69
C ASP A 170 15.10 1.47 -6.40
N ASN A 171 15.55 2.46 -5.63
CA ASN A 171 14.78 3.60 -5.15
C ASN A 171 13.47 3.15 -4.49
N PHE A 172 13.59 2.28 -3.48
CA PHE A 172 12.45 1.85 -2.70
C PHE A 172 11.95 3.02 -1.86
N LYS A 173 10.74 3.50 -2.17
CA LYS A 173 10.15 4.65 -1.50
C LYS A 173 8.85 4.26 -0.83
N PHE A 174 8.50 4.92 0.28
CA PHE A 174 7.21 4.75 0.96
C PHE A 174 6.78 6.02 1.68
N GLN A 175 5.48 6.26 1.79
CA GLN A 175 4.92 7.40 2.50
C GLN A 175 4.17 6.93 3.73
N THR A 176 4.59 7.40 4.91
CA THR A 176 3.84 7.17 6.15
C THR A 176 2.41 7.68 5.98
N ALA A 177 1.43 6.86 6.37
CA ALA A 177 0.05 7.29 6.33
C ALA A 177 -0.08 8.48 7.28
N THR A 178 -0.45 9.63 6.74
CA THR A 178 -0.92 10.71 7.59
C THR A 178 -2.16 10.17 8.28
N GLN A 179 -2.23 10.27 9.61
CA GLN A 179 -3.52 10.12 10.26
C GLN A 179 -4.39 11.20 9.64
N GLN A 180 -5.26 10.81 8.69
CA GLN A 180 -6.42 11.62 8.42
C GLN A 180 -7.12 11.68 9.75
N ASN A 181 -7.07 12.85 10.38
CA ASN A 181 -8.00 13.17 11.45
C ASN A 181 -9.37 13.01 10.81
N VAL A 182 -9.94 11.81 10.95
CA VAL A 182 -11.30 11.52 10.55
C VAL A 182 -12.10 12.56 11.32
N PRO A 183 -12.71 13.55 10.64
CA PRO A 183 -13.50 14.55 11.33
C PRO A 183 -14.47 13.76 12.20
N GLU A 184 -14.50 14.05 13.50
CA GLU A 184 -15.37 13.33 14.43
C GLU A 184 -16.73 13.15 13.76
N PRO A 185 -17.23 11.91 13.65
CA PRO A 185 -18.26 11.60 12.70
C PRO A 185 -19.41 12.56 12.96
N THR A 186 -19.84 13.28 11.92
CA THR A 186 -20.89 14.30 12.02
C THR A 186 -22.17 13.72 12.62
N SER A 187 -22.29 12.39 12.69
CA SER A 187 -23.28 11.68 13.50
C SER A 187 -23.31 12.09 14.98
N ILE A 188 -22.18 12.36 15.66
CA ILE A 188 -22.19 12.82 17.07
C ILE A 188 -22.77 14.23 17.15
N ALA A 189 -22.34 15.12 16.25
CA ALA A 189 -22.90 16.47 16.16
C ALA A 189 -24.40 16.43 15.82
N MET A 190 -24.81 15.60 14.86
CA MET A 190 -26.21 15.43 14.44
C MET A 190 -27.06 14.75 15.52
N PHE A 191 -26.50 13.79 16.25
CA PHE A 191 -27.14 13.17 17.39
C PHE A 191 -27.35 14.19 18.52
N GLY A 192 -26.33 14.98 18.82
CA GLY A 192 -26.42 16.10 19.76
C GLY A 192 -27.49 17.12 19.35
N LEU A 193 -27.49 17.55 18.08
CA LEU A 193 -28.51 18.45 17.53
C LEU A 193 -29.91 17.83 17.58
N GLY A 194 -30.03 16.53 17.31
CA GLY A 194 -31.28 15.79 17.42
C GLY A 194 -31.84 15.78 18.84
N LEU A 195 -30.98 15.56 19.85
CA LEU A 195 -31.36 15.63 21.26
C LEU A 195 -31.80 17.05 21.67
N VAL A 196 -31.08 18.08 21.20
CA VAL A 196 -31.43 19.49 21.44
C VAL A 196 -32.80 19.81 20.84
N ALA A 197 -33.06 19.38 19.61
CA ALA A 197 -34.35 19.56 18.94
C ALA A 197 -35.49 18.85 19.69
N LEU A 198 -35.27 17.60 20.14
CA LEU A 198 -36.26 16.86 20.94
C LEU A 198 -36.56 17.55 22.27
N ALA A 199 -35.53 18.04 22.96
CA ALA A 199 -35.70 18.79 24.22
C ALA A 199 -36.50 20.09 24.01
N TYR A 200 -36.24 20.81 22.91
CA TYR A 200 -36.98 22.01 22.55
C TYR A 200 -38.47 21.71 22.27
N LEU A 201 -38.75 20.66 21.50
CA LEU A 201 -40.13 20.24 21.20
C LEU A 201 -40.92 19.84 22.44
N ARG A 202 -40.26 19.18 23.41
CA ARG A 202 -40.88 18.85 24.71
C ARG A 202 -41.28 20.08 25.50
N ARG A 203 -40.45 21.14 25.50
CA ARG A 203 -40.74 22.39 26.22
C ARG A 203 -41.91 23.18 25.61
N LYS A 204 -42.12 23.10 24.30
CA LYS A 204 -43.23 23.80 23.63
C LYS A 204 -44.59 23.13 23.86
N SER A 205 -44.59 21.86 24.24
CA SER A 205 -45.81 21.06 24.42
C SER A 205 -46.31 21.01 25.87
N ALA A 206 -45.53 21.56 26.81
CA ALA A 206 -45.88 21.70 28.23
C ALA A 206 -46.29 23.15 28.50
#